data_AF-A0A0G1KNF5-F1
#
_entry.id   AF-A0A0G1KNF5-F1
#
_cell.length_a   1.000
_cell.length_b   1.000
_cell.length_c   1.000
_cell.angle_alpha   90.00
_cell.angle_beta   90.00
_cell.angle_gamma   90.00
#
_symmetry.space_group_name_H-M   'P 1'
#
loop_
_entity.id
_entity.type
_entity.pdbx_description
1 polymer ?
#
loop_
_entity_poly.entity_id
_entity_poly.type
_entity_poly.pdbx_seq_one_letter_code
_entity_poly.pdbx_strand_id
1 'polypeptide(L)'
;MNKTHAAKREKKIRGTAYELISIMTIVSCTAIERCFSPHAKERSTILDIYKDKNFQREMKDALAHDKDLSILAKNFSTFIRVAEKVARGQGHDIGN
;
A
#
# COMPACT_ATOMS: atom_id res chain seq x y z
N MET A 1 -18.60 30.35 6.45
CA MET A 1 -17.81 29.30 7.15
C MET A 1 -17.30 28.15 6.26
N ASN A 2 -17.54 28.12 4.94
CA ASN A 2 -17.30 26.90 4.14
C ASN A 2 -15.87 26.72 3.57
N LYS A 3 -15.12 27.79 3.33
CA LYS A 3 -13.78 27.70 2.71
C LYS A 3 -12.74 27.03 3.62
N THR A 4 -12.80 27.28 4.93
CA THR A 4 -11.83 26.74 5.90
C THR A 4 -12.00 25.23 6.10
N HIS A 5 -13.23 24.71 6.08
CA HIS A 5 -13.50 23.28 6.17
C HIS A 5 -13.06 22.52 4.91
N ALA A 6 -13.31 23.10 3.73
CA ALA A 6 -12.86 22.54 2.46
C ALA A 6 -11.32 22.42 2.40
N ALA A 7 -10.60 23.48 2.77
CA ALA A 7 -9.13 23.48 2.80
C ALA A 7 -8.55 22.47 3.82
N LYS A 8 -9.16 22.34 5.01
CA LYS A 8 -8.77 21.32 6.00
C LYS A 8 -8.98 19.90 5.46
N ARG A 9 -10.09 19.65 4.76
CA ARG A 9 -10.40 18.36 4.14
C ARG A 9 -9.41 18.01 3.03
N GLU A 10 -9.10 18.96 2.16
CA GLU A 10 -8.13 18.78 1.07
C GLU A 10 -6.73 18.47 1.62
N LYS A 11 -6.28 19.18 2.66
CA LYS A 11 -5.01 18.90 3.35
C LYS A 11 -4.98 17.49 3.94
N LYS A 12 -6.09 17.02 4.53
CA LYS A 12 -6.21 15.66 5.06
C LYS A 12 -6.10 14.62 3.94
N ILE A 13 -6.81 14.81 2.82
CA ILE A 13 -6.75 13.92 1.65
C ILE A 13 -5.33 13.83 1.10
N ARG A 14 -4.64 14.98 0.93
CA ARG A 14 -3.24 15.00 0.50
C ARG A 14 -2.34 14.22 1.44
N GLY A 15 -2.48 14.41 2.76
CA GLY A 15 -1.75 13.64 3.77
C GLY A 15 -1.94 12.13 3.61
N THR A 16 -3.19 11.67 3.51
CA THR A 16 -3.52 10.24 3.32
C THR A 16 -3.01 9.69 1.99
N ALA A 17 -2.99 10.50 0.92
CA ALA A 17 -2.43 10.11 -0.36
C ALA A 17 -0.91 9.90 -0.29
N TYR A 18 -0.19 10.81 0.36
CA TYR A 18 1.24 10.68 0.60
C TYR A 18 1.54 9.42 1.41
N GLU A 19 0.79 9.18 2.50
CA GLU A 19 0.93 7.98 3.33
C GLU A 19 0.73 6.71 2.50
N LEU A 20 -0.34 6.63 1.70
CA LEU A 20 -0.63 5.47 0.86
C LEU A 20 0.50 5.19 -0.14
N ILE A 21 0.99 6.21 -0.83
CA ILE A 21 2.09 6.07 -1.79
C ILE A 21 3.37 5.63 -1.08
N SER A 22 3.72 6.26 0.04
CA SER A 22 4.91 5.88 0.83
C SER A 22 4.84 4.42 1.27
N ILE A 23 3.67 3.95 1.71
CA ILE A 23 3.46 2.55 2.08
C ILE A 23 3.68 1.63 0.88
N MET A 24 3.09 1.96 -0.28
CA MET A 24 3.27 1.16 -1.50
C MET A 24 4.75 1.11 -1.92
N THR A 25 5.47 2.22 -1.82
CA THR A 25 6.92 2.26 -2.11
C THR A 25 7.70 1.35 -1.17
N ILE A 26 7.50 1.48 0.15
CA ILE A 26 8.22 0.68 1.16
C ILE A 26 7.95 -0.82 0.95
N VAL A 27 6.68 -1.18 0.77
CA VAL A 27 6.27 -2.57 0.50
C VAL A 27 6.94 -3.11 -0.77
N SER A 28 7.04 -2.30 -1.82
CA SER A 28 7.70 -2.70 -3.08
C SER A 28 9.19 -2.96 -2.87
N CYS A 29 9.91 -2.04 -2.22
CA CYS A 29 11.34 -2.20 -1.92
C CYS A 29 11.59 -3.46 -1.06
N THR A 30 10.79 -3.66 0.00
CA THR A 30 10.93 -4.85 0.86
C THR A 30 10.62 -6.14 0.11
N ALA A 31 9.63 -6.14 -0.79
CA ALA A 31 9.32 -7.31 -1.61
C ALA A 31 10.49 -7.67 -2.54
N ILE A 32 11.08 -6.67 -3.20
CA ILE A 32 12.24 -6.86 -4.08
C ILE A 32 13.45 -7.38 -3.28
N GLU A 33 13.78 -6.74 -2.16
CA GLU A 33 14.88 -7.18 -1.29
C GLU A 33 14.72 -8.64 -0.85
N ARG A 34 13.50 -9.05 -0.45
CA ARG A 34 13.21 -10.44 -0.03
C ARG A 34 13.20 -11.45 -1.16
N CYS A 35 12.97 -11.02 -2.41
CA CYS A 35 13.18 -11.85 -3.58
C CYS A 35 14.66 -12.20 -3.76
N PHE A 36 15.57 -11.23 -3.56
CA PHE A 36 17.00 -11.39 -3.80
C PHE A 36 17.81 -11.80 -2.56
N SER A 37 17.24 -11.73 -1.35
CA SER A 37 17.90 -12.08 -0.07
C SER A 37 17.07 -13.08 0.75
N PRO A 38 17.19 -14.40 0.49
CA PRO A 38 16.37 -15.45 1.12
C PRO A 38 16.49 -15.51 2.66
N HIS A 39 17.61 -15.05 3.23
CA HIS A 39 17.86 -15.01 4.67
C HIS A 39 17.03 -13.95 5.42
N ALA A 40 16.38 -13.02 4.71
CA ALA A 40 15.50 -12.01 5.29
C ALA A 40 14.07 -12.52 5.58
N LYS A 41 13.77 -13.81 5.35
CA LYS A 41 12.42 -14.39 5.44
C LYS A 41 11.83 -14.45 6.85
N GLU A 42 12.62 -14.37 7.92
CA GLU A 42 12.14 -14.68 9.29
C GLU A 42 11.48 -13.53 10.06
N ARG A 43 11.58 -12.26 9.62
CA ARG A 43 10.99 -11.15 10.39
C ARG A 43 9.56 -10.86 9.99
N SER A 44 8.66 -10.78 10.99
CA SER A 44 7.32 -10.20 10.90
C SER A 44 7.34 -8.99 9.97
N THR A 45 6.54 -9.07 8.92
CA THR A 45 6.81 -8.27 7.75
C THR A 45 6.06 -6.95 7.85
N ILE A 46 6.65 -5.88 7.30
CA ILE A 46 5.90 -4.65 7.04
C ILE A 46 4.66 -4.95 6.14
N LEU A 47 4.74 -6.00 5.33
CA LEU A 47 3.62 -6.57 4.56
C LEU A 47 2.48 -7.09 5.47
N ASP A 48 2.78 -7.74 6.60
CA ASP A 48 1.78 -8.27 7.53
C ASP A 48 1.02 -7.15 8.25
N ILE A 49 1.69 -6.04 8.55
CA ILE A 49 1.05 -4.84 9.11
C ILE A 49 0.00 -4.29 8.14
N TYR A 50 0.33 -4.20 6.84
CA TYR A 50 -0.56 -3.63 5.83
C TYR A 50 -1.61 -4.60 5.27
N LYS A 51 -1.59 -5.86 5.70
CA LYS A 51 -2.68 -6.82 5.49
C LYS A 51 -3.85 -6.62 6.45
N ASP A 52 -3.69 -5.82 7.49
CA ASP A 52 -4.73 -5.61 8.48
C ASP A 52 -6.03 -5.10 7.82
N LYS A 53 -7.14 -5.78 8.12
CA LYS A 53 -8.45 -5.49 7.51
C LYS A 53 -9.03 -4.17 7.99
N ASN A 54 -8.69 -3.72 9.21
CA ASN A 54 -9.15 -2.44 9.72
C ASN A 54 -8.43 -1.30 9.00
N PHE A 55 -7.11 -1.39 8.87
CA PHE A 55 -6.30 -0.45 8.11
C PHE A 55 -6.80 -0.31 6.65
N GLN A 56 -7.05 -1.43 5.96
CA GLN A 56 -7.56 -1.38 4.57
C GLN A 56 -8.95 -0.75 4.45
N ARG A 57 -9.80 -0.90 5.47
CA ARG A 57 -11.13 -0.28 5.50
C ARG A 57 -11.01 1.23 5.77
N GLU A 58 -10.22 1.62 6.76
CA GLU A 58 -9.98 3.03 7.08
C GLU A 58 -9.43 3.81 5.88
N MET A 59 -8.50 3.23 5.12
CA MET A 59 -8.00 3.86 3.91
C MET A 59 -9.06 4.02 2.82
N LYS A 60 -9.92 3.01 2.62
CA LYS A 60 -11.03 3.09 1.65
C LYS A 60 -12.00 4.20 2.03
N ASP A 61 -12.36 4.30 3.30
CA ASP A 61 -13.31 5.29 3.79
C ASP A 61 -12.71 6.70 3.71
N ALA A 62 -11.44 6.86 4.08
CA ALA A 62 -10.74 8.15 4.01
C ALA A 62 -10.60 8.68 2.58
N LEU A 63 -10.47 7.79 1.59
CA LEU A 63 -10.21 8.12 0.19
C LEU A 63 -11.45 7.97 -0.72
N ALA A 64 -12.61 7.59 -0.18
CA ALA A 64 -13.83 7.34 -0.96
C ALA A 64 -14.31 8.53 -1.80
N HIS A 65 -13.94 9.75 -1.38
CA HIS A 65 -14.39 10.99 -1.99
C HIS A 65 -13.52 11.48 -3.15
N ASP A 66 -12.33 10.91 -3.33
CA ASP A 66 -11.42 11.24 -4.41
C ASP A 66 -11.39 10.06 -5.40
N LYS A 67 -11.72 10.32 -6.67
CA LYS A 67 -11.92 9.26 -7.66
C LYS A 67 -10.67 8.38 -7.80
N ASP A 68 -9.51 8.99 -7.99
CA ASP A 68 -8.28 8.28 -8.32
C ASP A 68 -7.69 7.61 -7.08
N LEU A 69 -7.71 8.30 -5.93
CA LEU A 69 -7.26 7.71 -4.67
C LEU A 69 -8.19 6.59 -4.19
N SER A 70 -9.49 6.65 -4.48
CA SER A 70 -10.42 5.55 -4.18
C SER A 70 -10.09 4.29 -5.00
N ILE A 71 -9.61 4.45 -6.23
CA ILE A 71 -9.18 3.33 -7.08
C ILE A 71 -7.95 2.67 -6.46
N LEU A 72 -6.96 3.47 -6.06
CA LEU A 72 -5.77 2.98 -5.36
C LEU A 72 -6.13 2.24 -4.07
N ALA A 73 -6.96 2.85 -3.21
CA ALA A 73 -7.39 2.25 -1.95
C ALA A 73 -8.20 0.94 -2.14
N LYS A 74 -9.07 0.88 -3.15
CA LYS A 74 -9.83 -0.34 -3.50
C LYS A 74 -8.92 -1.47 -3.93
N ASN A 75 -7.86 -1.15 -4.69
CA ASN A 75 -6.92 -2.12 -5.22
C ASN A 75 -5.73 -2.42 -4.29
N PHE A 76 -5.62 -1.72 -3.16
CA PHE A 76 -4.48 -1.87 -2.25
C PHE A 76 -4.30 -3.31 -1.75
N SER A 77 -5.38 -4.03 -1.44
CA SER A 77 -5.28 -5.45 -1.04
C SER A 77 -4.79 -6.35 -2.17
N THR A 78 -5.07 -6.00 -3.44
CA THR A 78 -4.50 -6.67 -4.61
C THR A 78 -3.02 -6.36 -4.73
N PHE A 79 -2.63 -5.09 -4.55
CA PHE A 79 -1.23 -4.68 -4.54
C PHE A 79 -0.41 -5.46 -3.49
N ILE A 80 -0.89 -5.58 -2.25
CA ILE A 80 -0.21 -6.36 -1.20
C ILE A 80 -0.01 -7.82 -1.64
N ARG A 81 -1.04 -8.46 -2.22
CA ARG A 81 -0.95 -9.84 -2.75
C ARG A 81 0.08 -9.96 -3.88
N VAL A 82 0.21 -8.95 -4.74
CA VAL A 82 1.24 -8.91 -5.79
C VAL A 82 2.63 -8.77 -5.17
N ALA A 83 2.82 -7.86 -4.22
CA ALA A 83 4.09 -7.68 -3.52
C ALA A 83 4.53 -8.97 -2.80
N GLU A 84 3.61 -9.73 -2.22
CA GLU A 84 3.94 -11.03 -1.65
C GLU A 84 4.42 -12.06 -2.67
N LYS A 85 3.82 -12.09 -3.86
CA LYS A 85 4.28 -12.97 -4.95
C LYS A 85 5.70 -12.62 -5.36
N VAL A 86 5.97 -11.32 -5.57
CA VAL A 86 7.31 -10.81 -5.87
C VAL A 86 8.30 -11.19 -4.77
N ALA A 87 7.95 -11.00 -3.49
CA ALA A 87 8.79 -11.38 -2.36
C ALA A 87 9.12 -12.89 -2.28
N ARG A 88 8.28 -13.74 -2.88
CA ARG A 88 8.48 -15.19 -2.98
C ARG A 88 9.22 -15.60 -4.26
N GLY A 89 9.58 -14.65 -5.12
CA GLY A 89 10.16 -14.92 -6.45
C GLY A 89 9.14 -15.41 -7.48
N GLN A 90 7.83 -15.36 -7.18
CA GLN A 90 6.79 -15.79 -8.10
C GLN A 90 6.54 -14.70 -9.16
N GLY A 91 6.59 -15.07 -10.43
CA GLY A 91 6.57 -14.13 -11.57
C GLY A 91 7.97 -13.74 -12.08
N HIS A 92 9.03 -14.31 -11.49
CA HIS A 92 10.39 -14.30 -12.03
C HIS A 92 10.71 -15.61 -12.78
N ASP A 93 9.70 -16.26 -13.36
CA ASP A 93 9.90 -17.32 -14.35
C ASP A 93 10.24 -16.66 -15.69
N ILE A 94 11.39 -16.00 -15.76
CA ILE A 94 12.08 -15.80 -17.03
C ILE A 94 12.97 -17.03 -17.16
N GLY A 95 12.58 -17.91 -18.08
CA GLY A 95 13.09 -19.28 -18.20
C GLY A 95 14.60 -19.41 -18.09
N ASN A 96 15.01 -20.41 -17.32
CA ASN A 96 16.24 -21.17 -17.56
C ASN A 96 15.86 -22.49 -18.22
#